data_AF-A0A554IY08-F1
#
_entry.id   AF-A0A554IY08-F1
#
_cell.length_a   1.000
_cell.length_b   1.000
_cell.length_c   1.000
_cell.angle_alpha   90.00
_cell.angle_beta   90.00
_cell.angle_gamma   90.00
#
_symmetry.space_group_name_H-M   'P 1'
#
loop_
_entity.id
_entity.type
_entity.pdbx_description
1 polymer ?
#
loop_
_entity_poly.entity_id
_entity_poly.type
_entity_poly.pdbx_seq_one_letter_code
_entity_poly.pdbx_strand_id
1 'polypeptide(L)'
;MNPATFKEAKKLLDGTRKAAEAAKHISIIVAPPSIFLRELRASYKGKRLAFAAQNAHFEKAGSFTGEISLPHVQDAKASHVIIGHAERRALGESDEDVKRKVAAALESRLTPILCIGETKRTQEGEHYTFVRGQLTAALRDVAPAKIGQIIVAYEPVWAIGADKPMSPREMHEMAIFIRKTVVEMHGQGGMNMKILYGGAIDETNAAQMLTEGDVNGLLVGRASTDVKRFGREISHLSAAELKGKYVLVRAGLDVPLDAHGEVADLFRVRRAVDTLKFLIASGARTIVISHIGRDPAETNEPVARALKMHVPLSYVPDLLGAAAHSAREAMRDGDVLLLENLRRDPREVANDPSFAKELSTLADMYVNDAFSAAHRAHASIVGIPEHLPSYAGVLFAEEVRQLDKARAPEKPSFAILGGAKFETKAPLIRELLKTYDQVFLTGALANDVFQARGLPVGRSLVSKELPDADVLDNPHFLAPVDVTVEREDKQARVKKPSDVEEKDKIVDIGPESVQVIAPLIEKAQFILWNGPTGLYEDGYVSWTHAIAELIAKSDAQKVIGGGDTVAAIQESGVGMEKLQFISTGGGAMLEYLLDGTLPGIEALNR
;
A
#
# COMPACT_ATOMS: atom_id res chain seq x y z
N MET A 1 -6.22 -10.89 -13.97
CA MET A 1 -6.53 -11.17 -15.40
C MET A 1 -5.42 -10.56 -16.24
N ASN A 2 -4.83 -11.31 -17.19
CA ASN A 2 -3.76 -10.82 -18.09
C ASN A 2 -2.29 -10.65 -17.58
N PRO A 3 -1.66 -11.66 -16.96
CA PRO A 3 -0.20 -11.69 -16.76
C PRO A 3 0.56 -11.60 -18.10
N ALA A 4 1.72 -10.93 -18.10
CA ALA A 4 2.52 -10.72 -19.31
C ALA A 4 3.26 -11.98 -19.76
N THR A 5 3.60 -12.86 -18.82
CA THR A 5 4.35 -14.10 -19.10
C THR A 5 3.69 -15.34 -18.51
N PHE A 6 3.98 -16.51 -19.09
CA PHE A 6 3.54 -17.79 -18.52
C PHE A 6 4.09 -17.98 -17.09
N LYS A 7 5.32 -17.52 -16.82
CA LYS A 7 5.95 -17.58 -15.49
C LYS A 7 5.14 -16.80 -14.45
N GLU A 8 4.72 -15.58 -14.79
CA GLU A 8 3.83 -14.78 -13.94
C GLU A 8 2.46 -15.44 -13.77
N ALA A 9 1.87 -15.94 -14.86
CA ALA A 9 0.59 -16.63 -14.83
C ALA A 9 0.61 -17.86 -13.91
N LYS A 10 1.72 -18.62 -13.94
CA LYS A 10 1.95 -19.75 -13.05
C LYS A 10 2.13 -19.31 -11.60
N LYS A 11 2.90 -18.26 -11.35
CA LYS A 11 3.08 -17.70 -10.01
C LYS A 11 1.74 -17.26 -9.39
N LEU A 12 0.92 -16.55 -10.17
CA LEU A 12 -0.44 -16.17 -9.80
C LEU A 12 -1.29 -17.40 -9.45
N LEU A 13 -1.31 -18.41 -10.34
CA LEU A 13 -2.07 -19.64 -10.11
C LEU A 13 -1.63 -20.37 -8.83
N ASP A 14 -0.32 -20.48 -8.59
CA ASP A 14 0.23 -21.13 -7.39
C ASP A 14 -0.16 -20.37 -6.11
N GLY A 15 -0.13 -19.03 -6.13
CA GLY A 15 -0.62 -18.19 -5.04
C GLY A 15 -2.12 -18.39 -4.80
N THR A 16 -2.93 -18.33 -5.86
CA THR A 16 -4.38 -18.57 -5.80
C THR A 16 -4.70 -19.97 -5.29
N ARG A 17 -3.93 -21.00 -5.68
CA ARG A 17 -4.10 -22.37 -5.17
C ARG A 17 -3.96 -22.41 -3.65
N LYS A 18 -2.89 -21.84 -3.10
CA LYS A 18 -2.65 -21.82 -1.64
C LYS A 18 -3.82 -21.14 -0.91
N ALA A 19 -4.29 -20.00 -1.42
CA ALA A 19 -5.44 -19.30 -0.85
C ALA A 19 -6.74 -20.14 -0.92
N ALA A 20 -6.97 -20.83 -2.04
CA ALA A 20 -8.14 -21.69 -2.25
C ALA A 20 -8.20 -22.92 -1.34
N GLU A 21 -7.04 -23.41 -0.90
CA GLU A 21 -6.93 -24.51 0.07
C GLU A 21 -7.30 -24.05 1.49
N ALA A 22 -7.02 -22.79 1.83
CA ALA A 22 -7.40 -22.19 3.11
C ALA A 22 -8.90 -21.81 3.16
N ALA A 23 -9.47 -21.34 2.04
CA ALA A 23 -10.85 -20.86 1.98
C ALA A 23 -11.86 -21.97 1.67
N LYS A 24 -12.25 -22.78 2.67
CA LYS A 24 -13.09 -23.99 2.48
C LYS A 24 -14.48 -23.73 1.87
N HIS A 25 -15.06 -22.55 2.09
CA HIS A 25 -16.44 -22.21 1.67
C HIS A 25 -16.54 -21.36 0.41
N ILE A 26 -15.42 -21.08 -0.27
CA ILE A 26 -15.38 -20.23 -1.47
C ILE A 26 -15.07 -21.08 -2.70
N SER A 27 -15.79 -20.82 -3.79
CA SER A 27 -15.48 -21.35 -5.13
C SER A 27 -14.63 -20.33 -5.88
N ILE A 28 -13.48 -20.74 -6.43
CA ILE A 28 -12.59 -19.84 -7.17
C ILE A 28 -12.52 -20.27 -8.63
N ILE A 29 -12.72 -19.31 -9.53
CA ILE A 29 -12.62 -19.48 -10.98
C ILE A 29 -11.45 -18.61 -11.45
N VAL A 30 -10.47 -19.20 -12.13
CA VAL A 30 -9.33 -18.47 -12.70
C VAL A 30 -9.50 -18.31 -14.21
N ALA A 31 -9.34 -17.09 -14.71
CA ALA A 31 -9.46 -16.74 -16.13
C ALA A 31 -8.12 -16.20 -16.68
N PRO A 32 -7.12 -17.07 -16.94
CA PRO A 32 -5.85 -16.65 -17.53
C PRO A 32 -6.01 -16.32 -19.03
N PRO A 33 -5.03 -15.63 -19.64
CA PRO A 33 -4.91 -15.52 -21.09
C PRO A 33 -5.03 -16.88 -21.77
N SER A 34 -5.78 -16.94 -22.86
CA SER A 34 -6.10 -18.20 -23.55
C SER A 34 -4.85 -18.99 -23.95
N ILE A 35 -3.75 -18.31 -24.28
CA ILE A 35 -2.45 -18.92 -24.60
C ILE A 35 -1.86 -19.72 -23.42
N PHE A 36 -2.15 -19.34 -22.17
CA PHE A 36 -1.67 -20.02 -20.97
C PHE A 36 -2.68 -21.02 -20.39
N LEU A 37 -3.96 -20.93 -20.79
CA LEU A 37 -5.07 -21.67 -20.19
C LEU A 37 -4.83 -23.19 -20.14
N ARG A 38 -4.48 -23.79 -21.29
CA ARG A 38 -4.28 -25.24 -21.39
C ARG A 38 -3.14 -25.73 -20.49
N GLU A 39 -2.02 -25.02 -20.50
CA GLU A 39 -0.83 -25.40 -19.74
C GLU A 39 -1.05 -25.21 -18.22
N LEU A 40 -1.65 -24.09 -17.82
CA LEU A 40 -2.01 -23.84 -16.42
C LEU A 40 -3.01 -24.87 -15.91
N ARG A 41 -4.07 -25.16 -16.67
CA ARG A 41 -5.06 -26.16 -16.29
C ARG A 41 -4.44 -27.56 -16.19
N ALA A 42 -3.54 -27.93 -17.10
CA ALA A 42 -2.82 -29.21 -17.07
C ALA A 42 -1.88 -29.32 -15.87
N SER A 43 -1.26 -28.21 -15.46
CA SER A 43 -0.39 -28.16 -14.28
C SER A 43 -1.14 -28.31 -12.95
N TYR A 44 -2.43 -27.97 -12.93
CA TYR A 44 -3.27 -28.02 -11.72
C TYR A 44 -3.97 -29.39 -11.55
N LYS A 45 -3.58 -30.12 -10.49
CA LYS A 45 -4.17 -31.43 -10.15
C LYS A 45 -5.27 -31.38 -9.07
N GLY A 46 -5.58 -30.21 -8.52
CA GLY A 46 -6.58 -30.07 -7.46
C GLY A 46 -8.02 -30.03 -7.97
N LYS A 47 -8.98 -29.95 -7.03
CA LYS A 47 -10.43 -29.84 -7.31
C LYS A 47 -11.06 -28.53 -6.82
N ARG A 48 -10.24 -27.62 -6.25
CA ARG A 48 -10.71 -26.37 -5.61
C ARG A 48 -10.84 -25.21 -6.60
N LEU A 49 -10.10 -25.25 -7.71
CA LEU A 49 -10.13 -24.22 -8.74
C LEU A 49 -10.89 -24.71 -9.98
N ALA A 50 -11.78 -23.86 -10.48
CA ALA A 50 -12.32 -23.95 -11.83
C ALA A 50 -11.56 -23.00 -12.76
N PHE A 51 -11.62 -23.26 -14.06
CA PHE A 51 -10.92 -22.46 -15.07
C PHE A 51 -11.93 -21.89 -16.06
N ALA A 52 -11.67 -20.66 -16.49
CA ALA A 52 -12.46 -19.94 -17.47
C ALA A 52 -11.60 -19.46 -18.64
N ALA A 53 -12.21 -19.42 -19.82
CA ALA A 53 -11.70 -18.58 -20.91
C ALA A 53 -12.16 -17.13 -20.73
N GLN A 54 -11.34 -16.16 -21.15
CA GLN A 54 -11.68 -14.72 -21.05
C GLN A 54 -12.64 -14.23 -22.14
N ASN A 55 -12.84 -15.04 -23.17
CA ASN A 55 -13.77 -14.81 -24.28
C ASN A 55 -13.95 -16.14 -25.04
N ALA A 56 -14.98 -16.27 -25.86
CA ALA A 56 -15.05 -17.29 -26.90
C ALA A 56 -15.89 -16.84 -28.10
N HIS A 57 -15.58 -17.36 -29.28
CA HIS A 57 -16.42 -17.27 -30.46
C HIS A 57 -17.58 -18.28 -30.38
N PHE A 58 -18.76 -17.90 -30.84
CA PHE A 58 -19.97 -18.73 -30.77
C PHE A 58 -19.96 -19.90 -31.77
N GLU A 59 -19.30 -19.74 -32.92
CA GLU A 59 -19.15 -20.84 -33.90
C GLU A 59 -18.13 -21.88 -33.42
N LYS A 60 -18.42 -23.15 -33.73
CA LYS A 60 -17.57 -24.29 -33.33
C LYS A 60 -16.25 -24.35 -34.11
N ALA A 61 -16.27 -23.95 -35.39
CA ALA A 61 -15.12 -23.95 -36.29
C ALA A 61 -15.32 -22.93 -37.42
N GLY A 62 -14.24 -22.41 -37.99
CA GLY A 62 -14.26 -21.45 -39.09
C GLY A 62 -13.13 -20.41 -39.01
N SER A 63 -13.15 -19.44 -39.92
CA SER A 63 -12.13 -18.38 -40.02
C SER A 63 -12.41 -17.23 -39.05
N PHE A 64 -12.09 -17.43 -37.77
CA PHE A 64 -12.23 -16.43 -36.69
C PHE A 64 -10.86 -16.10 -36.10
N THR A 65 -10.03 -15.45 -36.93
CA THR A 65 -8.63 -15.15 -36.60
C THR A 65 -8.50 -14.35 -35.32
N GLY A 66 -7.70 -14.83 -34.38
CA GLY A 66 -7.46 -14.19 -33.08
C GLY A 66 -8.48 -14.53 -31.98
N GLU A 67 -9.55 -15.24 -32.31
CA GLU A 67 -10.54 -15.73 -31.33
C GLU A 67 -10.23 -17.16 -30.85
N ILE A 68 -10.87 -17.55 -29.75
CA ILE A 68 -10.89 -18.94 -29.29
C ILE A 68 -12.30 -19.51 -29.41
N SER A 69 -12.45 -20.74 -29.89
CA SER A 69 -13.76 -21.39 -30.01
C SER A 69 -14.12 -22.12 -28.71
N LEU A 70 -15.41 -22.37 -28.48
CA LEU A 70 -15.86 -23.15 -27.33
C LEU A 70 -15.24 -24.58 -27.28
N PRO A 71 -15.05 -25.30 -28.41
CA PRO A 71 -14.27 -26.53 -28.42
C PRO A 71 -12.83 -26.38 -27.90
N HIS A 72 -12.13 -25.27 -28.19
CA HIS A 72 -10.80 -25.02 -27.62
C HIS A 72 -10.86 -24.85 -26.09
N VAL A 73 -11.90 -24.19 -25.57
CA VAL A 73 -12.12 -24.02 -24.12
C VAL A 73 -12.35 -25.38 -23.45
N GLN A 74 -13.16 -26.24 -24.07
CA GLN A 74 -13.41 -27.60 -23.60
C GLN A 74 -12.15 -28.48 -23.64
N ASP A 75 -11.38 -28.44 -24.73
CA ASP A 75 -10.12 -29.17 -24.88
C ASP A 75 -9.10 -28.76 -23.81
N ALA A 76 -9.04 -27.46 -23.51
CA ALA A 76 -8.24 -26.92 -22.42
C ALA A 76 -8.75 -27.32 -21.02
N LYS A 77 -9.89 -28.04 -20.91
CA LYS A 77 -10.54 -28.49 -19.67
C LYS A 77 -10.98 -27.34 -18.75
N ALA A 78 -11.33 -26.21 -19.34
CA ALA A 78 -12.04 -25.13 -18.66
C ALA A 78 -13.54 -25.45 -18.61
N SER A 79 -14.21 -24.94 -17.57
CA SER A 79 -15.64 -25.18 -17.33
C SER A 79 -16.48 -23.92 -17.46
N HIS A 80 -15.84 -22.75 -17.56
CA HIS A 80 -16.50 -21.45 -17.60
C HIS A 80 -15.98 -20.62 -18.79
N VAL A 81 -16.72 -19.58 -19.15
CA VAL A 81 -16.29 -18.60 -20.16
C VAL A 81 -16.87 -17.23 -19.83
N ILE A 82 -16.03 -16.19 -19.85
CA ILE A 82 -16.44 -14.80 -19.71
C ILE A 82 -16.99 -14.31 -21.05
N ILE A 83 -18.16 -13.67 -21.03
CA ILE A 83 -18.87 -13.20 -22.23
C ILE A 83 -19.43 -11.81 -21.96
N GLY A 84 -19.27 -10.87 -22.91
CA GLY A 84 -19.82 -9.52 -22.77
C GLY A 84 -18.99 -8.59 -21.92
N HIS A 85 -17.72 -8.91 -21.66
CA HIS A 85 -16.83 -8.08 -20.84
C HIS A 85 -16.69 -6.67 -21.44
N ALA A 86 -16.56 -5.64 -20.60
CA ALA A 86 -16.56 -4.24 -21.03
C ALA A 86 -15.51 -3.96 -22.13
N GLU A 87 -14.31 -4.52 -22.00
CA GLU A 87 -13.24 -4.38 -23.01
C GLU A 87 -13.62 -5.01 -24.36
N ARG A 88 -14.36 -6.12 -24.37
CA ARG A 88 -14.83 -6.77 -25.60
C ARG A 88 -15.90 -5.95 -26.30
N ARG A 89 -16.81 -5.36 -25.50
CA ARG A 89 -17.83 -4.43 -26.00
C ARG A 89 -17.21 -3.15 -26.57
N ALA A 90 -16.15 -2.64 -25.94
CA ALA A 90 -15.37 -1.52 -26.47
C ALA A 90 -14.68 -1.83 -27.81
N LEU A 91 -14.36 -3.11 -28.06
CA LEU A 91 -13.84 -3.61 -29.33
C LEU A 91 -14.94 -3.96 -30.36
N GLY A 92 -16.21 -3.65 -30.07
CA GLY A 92 -17.33 -3.81 -31.00
C GLY A 92 -18.19 -5.06 -30.79
N GLU A 93 -18.02 -5.81 -29.70
CA GLU A 93 -18.91 -6.92 -29.37
C GLU A 93 -20.33 -6.42 -29.05
N SER A 94 -21.30 -6.84 -29.87
CA SER A 94 -22.70 -6.42 -29.75
C SER A 94 -23.50 -7.30 -28.78
N ASP A 95 -24.67 -6.83 -28.34
CA ASP A 95 -25.59 -7.65 -27.54
C ASP A 95 -26.08 -8.91 -28.28
N GLU A 96 -26.14 -8.86 -29.62
CA GLU A 96 -26.48 -10.01 -30.45
C GLU A 96 -25.35 -11.05 -30.45
N ASP A 97 -24.09 -10.61 -30.49
CA ASP A 97 -22.92 -11.50 -30.33
C ASP A 97 -22.91 -12.14 -28.95
N VAL A 98 -23.15 -11.35 -27.90
CA VAL A 98 -23.24 -11.83 -26.52
C VAL A 98 -24.31 -12.90 -26.38
N LYS A 99 -25.52 -12.66 -26.92
CA LYS A 99 -26.61 -13.64 -26.93
C LYS A 99 -26.19 -14.95 -27.58
N ARG A 100 -25.59 -14.90 -28.78
CA ARG A 100 -25.11 -16.09 -29.49
C ARG A 100 -24.05 -16.84 -28.69
N LYS A 101 -23.12 -16.13 -28.06
CA LYS A 101 -22.07 -16.72 -27.22
C LYS A 101 -22.65 -17.40 -25.97
N VAL A 102 -23.62 -16.78 -25.28
CA VAL A 102 -24.28 -17.36 -24.11
C VAL A 102 -24.98 -18.67 -24.47
N ALA A 103 -25.77 -18.67 -25.55
CA ALA A 103 -26.46 -19.86 -26.02
C ALA A 103 -25.48 -20.99 -26.39
N ALA A 104 -24.46 -20.66 -27.19
CA ALA A 104 -23.45 -21.62 -27.63
C ALA A 104 -22.63 -22.21 -26.46
N ALA A 105 -22.30 -21.39 -25.44
CA ALA A 105 -21.60 -21.85 -24.25
C ALA A 105 -22.42 -22.88 -23.46
N LEU A 106 -23.72 -22.62 -23.25
CA LEU A 106 -24.64 -23.55 -22.59
C LEU A 106 -24.83 -24.86 -23.39
N GLU A 107 -24.91 -24.78 -24.71
CA GLU A 107 -24.94 -25.97 -25.58
C GLU A 107 -23.65 -26.79 -25.47
N SER A 108 -22.53 -26.11 -25.31
CA SER A 108 -21.21 -26.70 -25.07
C SER A 108 -20.99 -27.13 -23.61
N ARG A 109 -22.03 -27.10 -22.76
CA ARG A 109 -21.96 -27.47 -21.34
C ARG A 109 -20.91 -26.67 -20.55
N LEU A 110 -20.63 -25.44 -20.98
CA LEU A 110 -19.81 -24.47 -20.26
C LEU A 110 -20.74 -23.50 -19.52
N THR A 111 -20.32 -23.04 -18.35
CA THR A 111 -21.02 -22.02 -17.59
C THR A 111 -20.65 -20.62 -18.11
N PRO A 112 -21.60 -19.86 -18.67
CA PRO A 112 -21.37 -18.46 -19.03
C PRO A 112 -21.21 -17.60 -17.77
N ILE A 113 -20.17 -16.77 -17.75
CA ILE A 113 -20.04 -15.62 -16.87
C ILE A 113 -20.40 -14.39 -17.73
N LEU A 114 -21.68 -14.00 -17.67
CA LEU A 114 -22.26 -12.93 -18.46
C LEU A 114 -21.99 -11.58 -17.80
N CYS A 115 -21.16 -10.76 -18.44
CA CYS A 115 -20.84 -9.42 -17.96
C CYS A 115 -21.85 -8.41 -18.50
N ILE A 116 -22.42 -7.61 -17.58
CA ILE A 116 -23.36 -6.54 -17.86
C ILE A 116 -23.01 -5.31 -17.01
N GLY A 117 -23.33 -4.12 -17.49
CA GLY A 117 -23.06 -2.90 -16.72
C GLY A 117 -23.22 -1.65 -17.55
N GLU A 118 -23.78 -0.62 -16.93
CA GLU A 118 -23.95 0.68 -17.54
C GLU A 118 -22.63 1.46 -17.64
N THR A 119 -22.55 2.37 -18.62
CA THR A 119 -21.38 3.25 -18.80
C THR A 119 -21.44 4.53 -17.97
N LYS A 120 -22.63 4.91 -17.50
CA LYS A 120 -22.86 6.08 -16.65
C LYS A 120 -24.08 5.86 -15.76
N ARG A 121 -24.09 6.46 -14.56
CA ARG A 121 -25.30 6.59 -13.74
C ARG A 121 -25.82 8.01 -13.76
N THR A 122 -27.12 8.13 -14.00
CA THR A 122 -27.86 9.39 -13.95
C THR A 122 -28.92 9.32 -12.84
N GLN A 123 -29.29 10.47 -12.27
CA GLN A 123 -30.31 10.54 -11.22
C GLN A 123 -31.71 10.10 -11.70
N GLU A 124 -31.92 10.06 -13.02
CA GLU A 124 -33.17 9.70 -13.68
C GLU A 124 -33.39 8.19 -13.85
N GLY A 125 -32.45 7.35 -13.40
CA GLY A 125 -32.62 5.90 -13.38
C GLY A 125 -32.36 5.18 -14.71
N GLU A 126 -31.77 5.84 -15.71
CA GLU A 126 -31.50 5.27 -17.05
C GLU A 126 -30.66 3.98 -17.02
N HIS A 127 -29.82 3.83 -15.98
CA HIS A 127 -28.98 2.65 -15.76
C HIS A 127 -29.80 1.36 -15.62
N TYR A 128 -31.00 1.43 -15.02
CA TYR A 128 -31.90 0.28 -14.94
C TYR A 128 -32.37 -0.17 -16.32
N THR A 129 -32.78 0.79 -17.16
CA THR A 129 -33.21 0.51 -18.54
C THR A 129 -32.07 -0.09 -19.35
N PHE A 130 -30.86 0.44 -19.20
CA PHE A 130 -29.67 -0.07 -19.88
C PHE A 130 -29.34 -1.52 -19.49
N VAL A 131 -29.24 -1.79 -18.19
CA VAL A 131 -28.94 -3.13 -17.65
C VAL A 131 -30.04 -4.14 -18.02
N ARG A 132 -31.32 -3.73 -17.96
CA ARG A 132 -32.44 -4.55 -18.43
C ARG A 132 -32.33 -4.87 -19.92
N GLY A 133 -31.92 -3.90 -20.74
CA GLY A 133 -31.68 -4.10 -22.17
C GLY A 133 -30.65 -5.20 -22.44
N GLN A 134 -29.48 -5.10 -21.79
CA GLN A 134 -28.41 -6.11 -21.91
C GLN A 134 -28.85 -7.50 -21.44
N LEU A 135 -29.52 -7.58 -20.27
CA LEU A 135 -30.06 -8.85 -19.77
C LEU A 135 -31.08 -9.45 -20.74
N THR A 136 -32.00 -8.63 -21.24
CA THR A 136 -33.08 -9.06 -22.13
C THR A 136 -32.52 -9.60 -23.45
N ALA A 137 -31.51 -8.93 -24.00
CA ALA A 137 -30.86 -9.37 -25.23
C ALA A 137 -30.04 -10.65 -25.02
N ALA A 138 -29.17 -10.68 -24.02
CA ALA A 138 -28.24 -11.78 -23.77
C ALA A 138 -28.92 -13.09 -23.39
N LEU A 139 -30.06 -13.02 -22.68
CA LEU A 139 -30.76 -14.19 -22.15
C LEU A 139 -31.93 -14.66 -23.01
N ARG A 140 -32.23 -13.96 -24.12
CA ARG A 140 -33.40 -14.24 -24.98
C ARG A 140 -33.53 -15.70 -25.42
N ASP A 141 -32.41 -16.31 -25.80
CA ASP A 141 -32.38 -17.68 -26.35
C ASP A 141 -32.04 -18.73 -25.26
N VAL A 142 -32.10 -18.34 -23.98
CA VAL A 142 -31.82 -19.24 -22.85
C VAL A 142 -33.12 -19.89 -22.37
N ALA A 143 -33.16 -21.22 -22.46
CA ALA A 143 -34.27 -21.99 -21.90
C ALA A 143 -34.38 -21.78 -20.36
N PRO A 144 -35.60 -21.61 -19.80
CA PRO A 144 -35.80 -21.39 -18.36
C PRO A 144 -35.10 -22.40 -17.45
N ALA A 145 -35.02 -23.68 -17.86
CA ALA A 145 -34.35 -24.73 -17.10
C ALA A 145 -32.82 -24.55 -17.01
N LYS A 146 -32.21 -23.73 -17.87
CA LYS A 146 -30.76 -23.48 -17.91
C LYS A 146 -30.35 -22.17 -17.24
N ILE A 147 -31.30 -21.30 -16.85
CA ILE A 147 -30.97 -19.96 -16.34
C ILE A 147 -30.08 -20.00 -15.08
N GLY A 148 -30.32 -20.94 -14.17
CA GLY A 148 -29.52 -21.12 -12.96
C GLY A 148 -28.09 -21.61 -13.23
N GLN A 149 -27.75 -21.98 -14.48
CA GLN A 149 -26.39 -22.36 -14.88
C GLN A 149 -25.55 -21.15 -15.30
N ILE A 150 -26.16 -19.98 -15.46
CA ILE A 150 -25.47 -18.73 -15.81
C ILE A 150 -25.03 -18.01 -14.53
N ILE A 151 -23.85 -17.42 -14.58
CA ILE A 151 -23.37 -16.45 -13.60
C ILE A 151 -23.46 -15.07 -14.25
N VAL A 152 -24.12 -14.11 -13.61
CA VAL A 152 -24.10 -12.72 -14.06
C VAL A 152 -23.04 -11.95 -13.28
N ALA A 153 -22.11 -11.33 -13.97
CA ALA A 153 -21.17 -10.38 -13.39
C ALA A 153 -21.65 -8.95 -13.69
N TYR A 154 -22.06 -8.23 -12.65
CA TYR A 154 -22.41 -6.82 -12.76
C TYR A 154 -21.13 -5.97 -12.65
N GLU A 155 -20.73 -5.38 -13.77
CA GLU A 155 -19.49 -4.63 -13.98
C GLU A 155 -19.81 -3.23 -14.51
N PRO A 156 -20.31 -2.31 -13.67
CA PRO A 156 -20.58 -0.94 -14.08
C PRO A 156 -19.28 -0.31 -14.58
N VAL A 157 -19.24 0.09 -15.86
CA VAL A 157 -17.99 0.45 -16.56
C VAL A 157 -17.33 1.66 -15.91
N TRP A 158 -18.13 2.60 -15.40
CA TRP A 158 -17.66 3.77 -14.66
C TRP A 158 -16.99 3.42 -13.33
N ALA A 159 -17.22 2.21 -12.79
CA ALA A 159 -16.62 1.74 -11.55
C ALA A 159 -15.41 0.83 -11.79
N ILE A 160 -15.05 0.46 -13.02
CA ILE A 160 -13.95 -0.48 -13.29
C ILE A 160 -12.60 0.20 -13.01
N GLY A 161 -12.15 0.08 -11.76
CA GLY A 161 -10.96 0.71 -11.17
C GLY A 161 -10.96 2.25 -11.30
N ALA A 162 -12.13 2.82 -10.99
CA ALA A 162 -12.27 4.22 -10.62
C ALA A 162 -11.93 4.43 -9.13
N ASP A 163 -11.50 5.64 -8.77
CA ASP A 163 -11.09 6.02 -7.41
C ASP A 163 -12.25 6.02 -6.40
N LYS A 164 -13.50 6.05 -6.89
CA LYS A 164 -14.70 5.95 -6.06
C LYS A 164 -15.46 4.66 -6.38
N PRO A 165 -15.37 3.62 -5.52
CA PRO A 165 -16.16 2.42 -5.71
C PRO A 165 -17.66 2.71 -5.53
N MET A 166 -18.50 1.89 -6.15
CA MET A 166 -19.94 1.86 -5.88
C MET A 166 -20.19 1.59 -4.39
N SER A 167 -21.21 2.20 -3.79
CA SER A 167 -21.55 1.86 -2.40
C SER A 167 -22.23 0.48 -2.30
N PRO A 168 -22.11 -0.25 -1.17
CA PRO A 168 -22.79 -1.54 -1.00
C PRO A 168 -24.31 -1.45 -1.16
N ARG A 169 -24.93 -0.34 -0.77
CA ARG A 169 -26.35 -0.08 -0.97
C ARG A 169 -26.73 -0.02 -2.45
N GLU A 170 -25.97 0.72 -3.24
CA GLU A 170 -26.19 0.80 -4.69
C GLU A 170 -25.98 -0.55 -5.38
N MET A 171 -25.06 -1.36 -4.86
CA MET A 171 -24.83 -2.72 -5.33
C MET A 171 -26.01 -3.63 -4.99
N HIS A 172 -26.53 -3.54 -3.76
CA HIS A 172 -27.72 -4.26 -3.31
C HIS A 172 -28.94 -3.96 -4.18
N GLU A 173 -29.18 -2.67 -4.46
CA GLU A 173 -30.27 -2.21 -5.32
C GLU A 173 -30.18 -2.85 -6.73
N MET A 174 -28.98 -2.91 -7.30
CA MET A 174 -28.76 -3.55 -8.60
C MET A 174 -28.86 -5.07 -8.57
N ALA A 175 -28.38 -5.74 -7.52
CA ALA A 175 -28.52 -7.18 -7.36
C ALA A 175 -30.01 -7.58 -7.34
N ILE A 176 -30.83 -6.85 -6.59
CA ILE A 176 -32.29 -7.01 -6.57
C ILE A 176 -32.88 -6.78 -7.97
N PHE A 177 -32.49 -5.70 -8.64
CA PHE A 177 -33.01 -5.37 -9.96
C PHE A 177 -32.70 -6.43 -11.02
N ILE A 178 -31.45 -6.90 -11.05
CA ILE A 178 -30.99 -7.97 -11.95
C ILE A 178 -31.79 -9.24 -11.67
N ARG A 179 -31.91 -9.64 -10.40
CA ARG A 179 -32.65 -10.85 -10.00
C ARG A 179 -34.13 -10.75 -10.40
N LYS A 180 -34.78 -9.62 -10.13
CA LYS A 180 -36.17 -9.37 -10.51
C LYS A 180 -36.37 -9.46 -12.02
N THR A 181 -35.49 -8.82 -12.79
CA THR A 181 -35.56 -8.82 -14.26
C THR A 181 -35.44 -10.24 -14.82
N VAL A 182 -34.51 -11.05 -14.28
CA VAL A 182 -34.35 -12.44 -14.73
C VAL A 182 -35.54 -13.33 -14.31
N VAL A 183 -36.10 -13.14 -13.12
CA VAL A 183 -37.30 -13.87 -12.68
C VAL A 183 -38.53 -13.50 -13.53
N GLU A 184 -38.69 -12.23 -13.90
CA GLU A 184 -39.74 -11.78 -14.84
C GLU A 184 -39.62 -12.49 -16.20
N MET A 185 -38.39 -12.70 -16.70
CA MET A 185 -38.14 -13.31 -18.00
C MET A 185 -38.21 -14.84 -18.01
N HIS A 186 -37.63 -15.50 -16.99
CA HIS A 186 -37.38 -16.95 -16.99
C HIS A 186 -38.02 -17.69 -15.81
N GLY A 187 -38.87 -17.01 -15.04
CA GLY A 187 -39.57 -17.58 -13.89
C GLY A 187 -38.65 -17.83 -12.69
N GLN A 188 -39.13 -18.65 -11.74
CA GLN A 188 -38.47 -18.87 -10.44
C GLN A 188 -37.06 -19.46 -10.53
N GLY A 189 -36.68 -20.05 -11.67
CA GLY A 189 -35.31 -20.48 -11.93
C GLY A 189 -34.29 -19.34 -11.81
N GLY A 190 -34.71 -18.08 -12.07
CA GLY A 190 -33.87 -16.89 -11.92
C GLY A 190 -33.40 -16.64 -10.48
N MET A 191 -34.11 -17.15 -9.47
CA MET A 191 -33.67 -17.04 -8.07
C MET A 191 -32.39 -17.83 -7.80
N ASN A 192 -32.12 -18.89 -8.58
CA ASN A 192 -30.93 -19.72 -8.45
C ASN A 192 -29.73 -19.17 -9.23
N MET A 193 -29.92 -18.10 -10.01
CA MET A 193 -28.84 -17.46 -10.75
C MET A 193 -27.89 -16.77 -9.77
N LYS A 194 -26.58 -16.97 -9.99
CA LYS A 194 -25.53 -16.32 -9.20
C LYS A 194 -25.23 -14.95 -9.78
N ILE A 195 -25.12 -13.96 -8.89
CA ILE A 195 -24.72 -12.59 -9.25
C ILE A 195 -23.35 -12.33 -8.61
N LEU A 196 -22.39 -11.90 -9.41
CA LEU A 196 -21.10 -11.40 -8.95
C LEU A 196 -21.05 -9.89 -9.17
N TYR A 197 -20.24 -9.20 -8.38
CA TYR A 197 -19.87 -7.82 -8.64
C TYR A 197 -18.44 -7.73 -9.20
N GLY A 198 -18.23 -6.98 -10.27
CA GLY A 198 -16.90 -6.78 -10.88
C GLY A 198 -16.55 -5.31 -11.16
N GLY A 199 -17.06 -4.38 -10.37
CA GLY A 199 -16.52 -3.01 -10.33
C GLY A 199 -15.21 -2.94 -9.53
N ALA A 200 -14.82 -1.73 -9.09
CA ALA A 200 -13.63 -1.48 -8.29
C ALA A 200 -13.69 -2.24 -6.96
N ILE A 201 -12.92 -3.32 -6.89
CA ILE A 201 -12.79 -4.18 -5.72
C ILE A 201 -11.32 -4.29 -5.35
N ASP A 202 -11.06 -4.11 -4.07
CA ASP A 202 -9.78 -4.32 -3.41
C ASP A 202 -9.98 -4.95 -2.02
N GLU A 203 -8.87 -5.19 -1.31
CA GLU A 203 -8.85 -5.75 0.03
C GLU A 203 -9.60 -4.93 1.08
N THR A 204 -9.77 -3.62 0.87
CA THR A 204 -10.42 -2.72 1.85
C THR A 204 -11.93 -2.75 1.76
N ASN A 205 -12.49 -3.03 0.57
CA ASN A 205 -13.93 -2.98 0.34
C ASN A 205 -14.58 -4.34 0.07
N ALA A 206 -13.82 -5.38 -0.29
CA ALA A 206 -14.36 -6.67 -0.72
C ALA A 206 -15.27 -7.33 0.33
N ALA A 207 -14.89 -7.28 1.61
CA ALA A 207 -15.68 -7.87 2.70
C ALA A 207 -17.03 -7.18 2.84
N GLN A 208 -17.04 -5.84 2.89
CA GLN A 208 -18.26 -5.05 3.01
C GLN A 208 -19.19 -5.27 1.81
N MET A 209 -18.63 -5.31 0.60
CA MET A 209 -19.40 -5.58 -0.61
C MET A 209 -20.09 -6.94 -0.54
N LEU A 210 -19.35 -7.99 -0.16
CA LEU A 210 -19.90 -9.34 -0.02
C LEU A 210 -20.98 -9.45 1.05
N THR A 211 -20.87 -8.72 2.16
CA THR A 211 -21.83 -8.79 3.26
C THR A 211 -23.07 -7.93 3.04
N GLU A 212 -22.92 -6.74 2.46
CA GLU A 212 -24.00 -5.73 2.41
C GLU A 212 -24.66 -5.60 1.04
N GLY A 213 -24.00 -5.99 -0.06
CA GLY A 213 -24.54 -5.76 -1.39
C GLY A 213 -25.28 -6.95 -2.04
N ASP A 214 -25.60 -8.00 -1.28
CA ASP A 214 -26.42 -9.15 -1.70
C ASP A 214 -25.97 -9.80 -3.03
N VAL A 215 -24.66 -9.93 -3.20
CA VAL A 215 -24.04 -10.68 -4.30
C VAL A 215 -23.49 -12.01 -3.82
N ASN A 216 -23.36 -12.97 -4.74
CA ASN A 216 -22.86 -14.31 -4.45
C ASN A 216 -21.32 -14.40 -4.54
N GLY A 217 -20.64 -13.34 -4.97
CA GLY A 217 -19.19 -13.30 -5.11
C GLY A 217 -18.68 -12.07 -5.87
N LEU A 218 -17.39 -12.09 -6.20
CA LEU A 218 -16.70 -10.98 -6.87
C LEU A 218 -16.03 -11.48 -8.16
N LEU A 219 -15.99 -10.62 -9.18
CA LEU A 219 -15.15 -10.78 -10.37
C LEU A 219 -14.00 -9.76 -10.28
N VAL A 220 -12.84 -10.22 -9.84
CA VAL A 220 -11.72 -9.34 -9.50
C VAL A 220 -10.83 -9.08 -10.72
N GLY A 221 -10.84 -7.84 -11.22
CA GLY A 221 -10.04 -7.38 -12.36
C GLY A 221 -8.59 -7.06 -11.99
N ARG A 222 -8.25 -5.77 -11.91
CA ARG A 222 -6.88 -5.26 -11.65
C ARG A 222 -6.29 -5.73 -10.32
N ALA A 223 -7.08 -5.83 -9.25
CA ALA A 223 -6.60 -6.36 -7.98
C ALA A 223 -6.17 -7.86 -8.06
N SER A 224 -6.59 -8.60 -9.09
CA SER A 224 -6.17 -10.01 -9.27
C SER A 224 -4.82 -10.18 -9.97
N THR A 225 -4.22 -9.11 -10.53
CA THR A 225 -2.88 -9.17 -11.14
C THR A 225 -1.77 -8.85 -10.16
N ASP A 226 -2.11 -8.25 -9.03
CA ASP A 226 -1.15 -7.85 -8.03
C ASP A 226 -1.19 -8.79 -6.82
N VAL A 227 -0.38 -9.86 -6.88
CA VAL A 227 -0.14 -10.74 -5.72
C VAL A 227 0.53 -9.98 -4.58
N LYS A 228 1.09 -8.79 -4.84
CA LYS A 228 1.92 -8.03 -3.89
C LYS A 228 1.17 -6.94 -3.13
N ARG A 229 -0.13 -6.68 -3.39
CA ARG A 229 -0.71 -5.41 -2.92
C ARG A 229 -1.09 -5.28 -1.45
N PHE A 230 -1.00 -6.33 -0.64
CA PHE A 230 -0.50 -6.23 0.74
C PHE A 230 -0.51 -7.60 1.42
N GLY A 231 0.50 -7.86 2.25
CA GLY A 231 0.40 -8.89 3.27
C GLY A 231 -0.82 -8.56 4.12
N ARG A 232 -1.65 -9.58 4.42
CA ARG A 232 -2.91 -9.45 5.17
C ARG A 232 -2.78 -8.39 6.28
N GLU A 233 -3.61 -7.35 6.28
CA GLU A 233 -3.60 -6.42 7.41
C GLU A 233 -4.17 -7.12 8.64
N ILE A 234 -3.58 -6.86 9.81
CA ILE A 234 -4.05 -7.47 11.05
C ILE A 234 -5.47 -7.00 11.42
N SER A 235 -5.83 -5.78 11.01
CA SER A 235 -7.15 -5.16 11.16
C SER A 235 -8.26 -5.90 10.42
N HIS A 236 -7.93 -6.72 9.42
CA HIS A 236 -8.90 -7.52 8.66
C HIS A 236 -9.30 -8.81 9.38
N LEU A 237 -8.60 -9.21 10.45
CA LEU A 237 -9.00 -10.35 11.26
C LEU A 237 -10.07 -9.96 12.26
N SER A 238 -11.05 -10.86 12.42
CA SER A 238 -12.07 -10.70 13.44
C SER A 238 -11.50 -10.92 14.86
N ALA A 239 -12.14 -10.34 15.86
CA ALA A 239 -11.79 -10.59 17.26
C ALA A 239 -11.84 -12.11 17.60
N ALA A 240 -12.72 -12.88 16.96
CA ALA A 240 -12.81 -14.32 17.16
C ALA A 240 -11.56 -15.07 16.66
N GLU A 241 -10.91 -14.57 15.61
CA GLU A 241 -9.66 -15.15 15.08
C GLU A 241 -8.44 -14.81 15.94
N LEU A 242 -8.47 -13.67 16.64
CA LEU A 242 -7.37 -13.15 17.46
C LEU A 242 -7.46 -13.55 18.93
N LYS A 243 -8.66 -13.78 19.46
CA LYS A 243 -8.87 -14.03 20.89
C LYS A 243 -8.09 -15.27 21.37
N GLY A 244 -7.29 -15.07 22.42
CA GLY A 244 -6.47 -16.10 23.04
C GLY A 244 -5.25 -16.55 22.22
N LYS A 245 -5.02 -15.98 21.03
CA LYS A 245 -3.83 -16.24 20.23
C LYS A 245 -2.63 -15.46 20.74
N TYR A 246 -1.46 -16.08 20.69
CA TYR A 246 -0.20 -15.38 20.86
C TYR A 246 0.15 -14.66 19.56
N VAL A 247 0.32 -13.34 19.63
CA VAL A 247 0.65 -12.50 18.48
C VAL A 247 2.00 -11.83 18.73
N LEU A 248 3.00 -12.16 17.93
CA LEU A 248 4.33 -11.55 17.98
C LEU A 248 4.33 -10.27 17.12
N VAL A 249 4.45 -9.11 17.75
CA VAL A 249 4.43 -7.80 17.10
C VAL A 249 5.85 -7.24 17.04
N ARG A 250 6.37 -7.06 15.83
CA ARG A 250 7.60 -6.29 15.60
C ARG A 250 7.27 -4.81 15.54
N ALA A 251 7.56 -4.06 16.60
CA ALA A 251 7.22 -2.63 16.70
C ALA A 251 8.42 -1.72 16.39
N GLY A 252 8.15 -0.57 15.75
CA GLY A 252 9.14 0.46 15.41
C GLY A 252 9.51 1.37 16.58
N LEU A 253 10.04 0.81 17.68
CA LEU A 253 10.31 1.53 18.94
C LEU A 253 11.77 1.98 19.12
N ASP A 254 12.48 2.22 18.03
CA ASP A 254 13.82 2.83 18.07
C ASP A 254 13.64 4.33 18.35
N VAL A 255 13.90 4.76 19.59
CA VAL A 255 13.60 6.12 20.06
C VAL A 255 14.85 6.77 20.66
N PRO A 256 15.02 8.10 20.51
CA PRO A 256 16.12 8.80 21.14
C PRO A 256 15.96 8.80 22.67
N LEU A 257 17.07 8.62 23.38
CA LEU A 257 17.15 8.75 24.84
C LEU A 257 17.80 10.08 25.21
N ASP A 258 17.35 10.68 26.31
CA ASP A 258 17.96 11.87 26.90
C ASP A 258 19.20 11.52 27.75
N ALA A 259 19.84 12.54 28.33
CA ALA A 259 21.01 12.38 29.20
C ALA A 259 20.73 11.58 30.49
N HIS A 260 19.46 11.36 30.84
CA HIS A 260 19.02 10.57 31.99
C HIS A 260 18.65 9.13 31.60
N GLY A 261 18.71 8.79 30.31
CA GLY A 261 18.33 7.49 29.80
C GLY A 261 16.81 7.30 29.67
N GLU A 262 16.03 8.38 29.67
CA GLU A 262 14.59 8.35 29.40
C GLU A 262 14.28 8.67 27.93
N VAL A 263 13.10 8.28 27.46
CA VAL A 263 12.69 8.54 26.07
C VAL A 263 12.47 10.04 25.85
N ALA A 264 13.29 10.65 24.99
CA ALA A 264 13.23 12.08 24.69
C ALA A 264 12.08 12.47 23.75
N ASP A 265 11.71 11.58 22.82
CA ASP A 265 10.58 11.78 21.89
C ASP A 265 9.62 10.57 21.90
N LEU A 266 8.37 10.83 22.29
CA LEU A 266 7.31 9.83 22.37
C LEU A 266 6.58 9.59 21.04
N PHE A 267 6.97 10.24 19.95
CA PHE A 267 6.28 10.14 18.66
C PHE A 267 6.13 8.68 18.19
N ARG A 268 7.24 7.94 18.08
CA ARG A 268 7.20 6.52 17.66
C ARG A 268 6.46 5.63 18.65
N VAL A 269 6.59 5.89 19.96
CA VAL A 269 5.84 5.18 21.00
C VAL A 269 4.33 5.35 20.77
N ARG A 270 3.86 6.58 20.57
CA ARG A 270 2.44 6.88 20.32
C ARG A 270 1.94 6.24 19.03
N ARG A 271 2.75 6.23 17.96
CA ARG A 271 2.36 5.61 16.67
C ARG A 271 2.22 4.09 16.76
N ALA A 272 3.01 3.41 17.59
CA ALA A 272 2.91 1.95 17.77
C ALA A 272 1.68 1.52 18.60
N VAL A 273 1.07 2.43 19.38
CA VAL A 273 -0.01 2.11 20.32
C VAL A 273 -1.29 1.63 19.62
N ASP A 274 -1.58 2.09 18.40
CA ASP A 274 -2.83 1.77 17.72
C ASP A 274 -2.96 0.28 17.41
N THR A 275 -1.90 -0.35 16.90
CA THR A 275 -1.84 -1.80 16.70
C THR A 275 -2.00 -2.57 18.01
N LEU A 276 -1.35 -2.11 19.08
CA LEU A 276 -1.45 -2.78 20.39
C LEU A 276 -2.86 -2.68 20.96
N LYS A 277 -3.50 -1.51 20.89
CA LYS A 277 -4.89 -1.32 21.35
C LYS A 277 -5.87 -2.20 20.58
N PHE A 278 -5.71 -2.32 19.26
CA PHE A 278 -6.53 -3.21 18.44
C PHE A 278 -6.41 -4.67 18.90
N LEU A 279 -5.19 -5.14 19.15
CA LEU A 279 -4.92 -6.51 19.60
C LEU A 279 -5.44 -6.78 21.02
N ILE A 280 -5.26 -5.82 21.94
CA ILE A 280 -5.83 -5.89 23.31
C ILE A 280 -7.35 -6.00 23.25
N ALA A 281 -8.01 -5.11 22.49
CA ALA A 281 -9.47 -5.10 22.35
C ALA A 281 -10.01 -6.41 21.72
N SER A 282 -9.20 -7.05 20.89
CA SER A 282 -9.50 -8.34 20.26
C SER A 282 -9.19 -9.55 21.16
N GLY A 283 -8.63 -9.34 22.37
CA GLY A 283 -8.31 -10.39 23.33
C GLY A 283 -7.08 -11.22 22.94
N ALA A 284 -6.19 -10.70 22.09
CA ALA A 284 -4.92 -11.35 21.76
C ALA A 284 -3.92 -11.25 22.91
N ARG A 285 -3.02 -12.24 23.02
CA ARG A 285 -1.87 -12.22 23.93
C ARG A 285 -0.68 -11.67 23.16
N THR A 286 -0.39 -10.40 23.35
CA THR A 286 0.52 -9.65 22.47
C THR A 286 1.95 -9.66 23.00
N ILE A 287 2.89 -10.22 22.25
CA ILE A 287 4.32 -10.22 22.57
C ILE A 287 4.99 -9.21 21.64
N VAL A 288 5.50 -8.11 22.19
CA VAL A 288 6.16 -7.04 21.45
C VAL A 288 7.66 -7.31 21.44
N ILE A 289 8.25 -7.29 20.25
CA ILE A 289 9.69 -7.29 20.03
C ILE A 289 10.10 -5.99 19.34
N SER A 290 11.19 -5.39 19.79
CA SER A 290 11.72 -4.17 19.21
C SER A 290 13.24 -4.11 19.32
N HIS A 291 13.80 -3.10 18.68
CA HIS A 291 15.18 -2.72 18.91
C HIS A 291 15.23 -1.24 19.30
N ILE A 292 16.28 -0.88 20.01
CA ILE A 292 16.67 0.50 20.26
C ILE A 292 18.16 0.64 19.95
N GLY A 293 18.50 1.74 19.28
CA GLY A 293 19.86 2.17 19.01
C GLY A 293 20.70 1.10 18.29
N ARG A 294 22.02 1.20 18.40
CA ARG A 294 22.97 0.34 17.69
C ARG A 294 23.94 -0.38 18.62
N ASP A 295 24.02 0.06 19.87
CA ASP A 295 24.89 -0.55 20.86
C ASP A 295 24.19 -1.77 21.47
N PRO A 296 24.78 -2.97 21.41
CA PRO A 296 24.25 -4.16 22.07
C PRO A 296 24.10 -4.01 23.60
N ALA A 297 24.65 -2.97 24.23
CA ALA A 297 24.42 -2.67 25.62
C ALA A 297 23.05 -2.01 25.90
N GLU A 298 22.42 -1.37 24.90
CA GLU A 298 21.13 -0.68 25.06
C GLU A 298 19.99 -1.66 25.37
N THR A 299 19.06 -1.25 26.24
CA THR A 299 17.93 -2.06 26.70
C THR A 299 16.59 -1.44 26.31
N ASN A 300 15.55 -2.26 26.19
CA ASN A 300 14.19 -1.79 25.98
C ASN A 300 13.53 -1.26 27.27
N GLU A 301 14.23 -1.16 28.39
CA GLU A 301 13.65 -0.72 29.66
C GLU A 301 13.08 0.71 29.62
N PRO A 302 13.76 1.72 29.05
CA PRO A 302 13.19 3.07 28.90
C PRO A 302 11.97 3.06 27.98
N VAL A 303 12.01 2.27 26.91
CA VAL A 303 10.90 2.08 25.98
C VAL A 303 9.69 1.47 26.70
N ALA A 304 9.91 0.49 27.58
CA ALA A 304 8.88 -0.12 28.39
C ALA A 304 8.21 0.90 29.31
N ARG A 305 9.00 1.75 30.00
CA ARG A 305 8.47 2.82 30.86
C ARG A 305 7.59 3.77 30.07
N ALA A 306 8.06 4.23 28.91
CA ALA A 306 7.31 5.13 28.04
C ALA A 306 6.02 4.49 27.49
N LEU A 307 6.09 3.25 26.99
CA LEU A 307 4.95 2.55 26.41
C LEU A 307 3.87 2.22 27.46
N LYS A 308 4.28 1.96 28.71
CA LYS A 308 3.38 1.64 29.83
C LYS A 308 2.47 2.79 30.23
N MET A 309 2.82 4.03 29.84
CA MET A 309 1.95 5.20 29.99
C MET A 309 0.74 5.18 29.05
N HIS A 310 0.76 4.33 28.01
CA HIS A 310 -0.27 4.29 26.96
C HIS A 310 -1.03 2.97 26.88
N VAL A 311 -0.39 1.85 27.25
CA VAL A 311 -1.00 0.51 27.27
C VAL A 311 -0.53 -0.28 28.50
N PRO A 312 -1.40 -1.10 29.14
CA PRO A 312 -0.96 -1.98 30.21
C PRO A 312 -0.01 -3.04 29.65
N LEU A 313 1.24 -3.05 30.12
CA LEU A 313 2.26 -3.98 29.65
C LEU A 313 3.20 -4.44 30.78
N SER A 314 3.74 -5.64 30.58
CA SER A 314 4.87 -6.18 31.33
C SER A 314 6.13 -6.15 30.47
N TYR A 315 7.28 -5.87 31.06
CA TYR A 315 8.58 -5.93 30.38
C TYR A 315 9.41 -7.06 30.97
N VAL A 316 10.06 -7.82 30.11
CA VAL A 316 10.95 -8.90 30.48
C VAL A 316 12.32 -8.65 29.85
N PRO A 317 13.40 -8.50 30.64
CA PRO A 317 14.77 -8.28 30.15
C PRO A 317 15.40 -9.59 29.65
N ASP A 318 14.66 -10.31 28.81
CA ASP A 318 15.03 -11.58 28.18
C ASP A 318 14.31 -11.69 26.83
N LEU A 319 14.98 -12.28 25.84
CA LEU A 319 14.43 -12.50 24.49
C LEU A 319 13.82 -13.89 24.34
N LEU A 320 14.54 -14.93 24.80
CA LEU A 320 14.27 -16.34 24.47
C LEU A 320 14.62 -17.29 25.62
N GLY A 321 15.13 -16.80 26.74
CA GLY A 321 15.45 -17.62 27.89
C GLY A 321 14.21 -18.01 28.72
N ALA A 322 14.48 -18.67 29.84
CA ALA A 322 13.43 -19.19 30.72
C ALA A 322 12.47 -18.11 31.21
N ALA A 323 12.95 -16.88 31.43
CA ALA A 323 12.10 -15.78 31.91
C ALA A 323 11.10 -15.35 30.84
N ALA A 324 11.52 -15.25 29.57
CA ALA A 324 10.64 -14.94 28.45
C ALA A 324 9.54 -16.02 28.27
N HIS A 325 9.93 -17.30 28.32
CA HIS A 325 8.98 -18.41 28.21
C HIS A 325 7.97 -18.45 29.36
N SER A 326 8.42 -18.32 30.61
CA SER A 326 7.52 -18.31 31.77
C SER A 326 6.57 -17.10 31.75
N ALA A 327 7.05 -15.91 31.35
CA ALA A 327 6.20 -14.74 31.23
C ALA A 327 5.12 -14.91 30.14
N ARG A 328 5.48 -15.49 28.99
CA ARG A 328 4.54 -15.84 27.92
C ARG A 328 3.46 -16.81 28.39
N GLU A 329 3.83 -17.86 29.12
CA GLU A 329 2.88 -18.86 29.62
C GLU A 329 1.90 -18.28 30.65
N ALA A 330 2.31 -17.26 31.40
CA ALA A 330 1.48 -16.58 32.39
C ALA A 330 0.49 -15.56 31.77
N MET A 331 0.61 -15.23 30.48
CA MET A 331 -0.24 -14.24 29.81
C MET A 331 -1.71 -14.67 29.76
N ARG A 332 -2.59 -13.72 30.06
CA ARG A 332 -4.04 -13.79 29.88
C ARG A 332 -4.45 -13.08 28.59
N ASP A 333 -5.64 -13.38 28.10
CA ASP A 333 -6.20 -12.74 26.91
C ASP A 333 -6.25 -11.21 27.10
N GLY A 334 -5.65 -10.47 26.17
CA GLY A 334 -5.50 -9.02 26.23
C GLY A 334 -4.20 -8.52 26.88
N ASP A 335 -3.38 -9.39 27.46
CA ASP A 335 -2.09 -8.98 28.03
C ASP A 335 -1.08 -8.59 26.94
N VAL A 336 -0.22 -7.63 27.28
CA VAL A 336 0.94 -7.20 26.46
C VAL A 336 2.24 -7.46 27.20
N LEU A 337 3.19 -8.09 26.52
CA LEU A 337 4.52 -8.40 27.01
C LEU A 337 5.57 -7.79 26.07
N LEU A 338 6.41 -6.87 26.53
CA LEU A 338 7.57 -6.36 25.79
C LEU A 338 8.81 -7.16 26.17
N LEU A 339 9.51 -7.69 25.17
CA LEU A 339 10.79 -8.39 25.35
C LEU A 339 11.97 -7.43 25.23
N GLU A 340 13.14 -7.94 25.55
CA GLU A 340 14.40 -7.20 25.50
C GLU A 340 14.79 -6.78 24.06
N ASN A 341 15.72 -5.83 23.95
CA ASN A 341 16.25 -5.32 22.69
C ASN A 341 16.81 -6.45 21.80
N LEU A 342 16.21 -6.63 20.62
CA LEU A 342 16.60 -7.63 19.62
C LEU A 342 18.08 -7.53 19.21
N ARG A 343 18.67 -6.34 19.19
CA ARG A 343 20.06 -6.13 18.76
C ARG A 343 21.10 -6.56 19.79
N ARG A 344 20.69 -7.00 20.97
CA ARG A 344 21.58 -7.67 21.94
C ARG A 344 21.98 -9.06 21.47
N ASP A 345 21.18 -9.69 20.61
CA ASP A 345 21.56 -10.93 19.93
C ASP A 345 22.12 -10.58 18.54
N PRO A 346 23.41 -10.86 18.25
CA PRO A 346 24.02 -10.53 16.96
C PRO A 346 23.35 -11.23 15.77
N ARG A 347 22.60 -12.32 16.03
CA ARG A 347 21.84 -13.05 15.03
C ARG A 347 20.71 -12.23 14.39
N GLU A 348 20.23 -11.18 15.06
CA GLU A 348 19.20 -10.27 14.52
C GLU A 348 19.68 -9.58 13.23
N VAL A 349 20.82 -8.88 13.31
CA VAL A 349 21.37 -8.11 12.18
C VAL A 349 21.95 -9.04 11.11
N ALA A 350 22.47 -10.20 11.51
CA ALA A 350 22.96 -11.23 10.60
C ALA A 350 21.86 -11.96 9.82
N ASN A 351 20.58 -11.70 10.13
CA ASN A 351 19.44 -12.40 9.55
C ASN A 351 19.52 -13.92 9.74
N ASP A 352 19.95 -14.37 10.92
CA ASP A 352 20.20 -15.77 11.14
C ASP A 352 18.87 -16.57 11.18
N PRO A 353 18.72 -17.62 10.34
CA PRO A 353 17.49 -18.42 10.32
C PRO A 353 17.17 -19.13 11.64
N SER A 354 18.18 -19.49 12.45
CA SER A 354 17.95 -20.13 13.75
C SER A 354 17.27 -19.18 14.73
N PHE A 355 17.65 -17.91 14.73
CA PHE A 355 17.08 -16.90 15.61
C PHE A 355 15.64 -16.52 15.19
N ALA A 356 15.39 -16.37 13.89
CA ALA A 356 14.05 -16.18 13.37
C ALA A 356 13.12 -17.35 13.74
N LYS A 357 13.62 -18.59 13.65
CA LYS A 357 12.89 -19.79 14.05
C LYS A 357 12.62 -19.82 15.55
N GLU A 358 13.60 -19.50 16.39
CA GLU A 358 13.43 -19.44 17.85
C GLU A 358 12.37 -18.41 18.24
N LEU A 359 12.46 -17.18 17.73
CA LEU A 359 11.46 -16.12 17.96
C LEU A 359 10.07 -16.54 17.50
N SER A 360 9.97 -17.24 16.36
CA SER A 360 8.68 -17.72 15.85
C SER A 360 7.97 -18.70 16.80
N THR A 361 8.69 -19.39 17.68
CA THR A 361 8.09 -20.33 18.64
C THR A 361 7.28 -19.65 19.74
N LEU A 362 7.46 -18.34 19.92
CA LEU A 362 6.77 -17.56 20.94
C LEU A 362 5.31 -17.26 20.58
N ALA A 363 4.90 -17.42 19.32
CA ALA A 363 3.58 -16.97 18.87
C ALA A 363 2.93 -17.88 17.84
N ASP A 364 1.61 -17.70 17.67
CA ASP A 364 0.82 -18.35 16.63
C ASP A 364 0.86 -17.54 15.32
N MET A 365 1.11 -16.23 15.42
CA MET A 365 1.01 -15.25 14.34
C MET A 365 2.05 -14.15 14.51
N TYR A 366 2.46 -13.57 13.40
CA TYR A 366 3.42 -12.46 13.35
C TYR A 366 2.78 -11.20 12.76
N VAL A 367 3.05 -10.06 13.37
CA VAL A 367 2.62 -8.74 12.89
C VAL A 367 3.87 -7.87 12.76
N ASN A 368 4.17 -7.44 11.55
CA ASN A 368 5.20 -6.42 11.34
C ASN A 368 4.55 -5.03 11.40
N ASP A 369 4.85 -4.29 12.47
CA ASP A 369 4.42 -2.90 12.65
C ASP A 369 5.62 -1.92 12.66
N ALA A 370 6.78 -2.36 12.15
CA ALA A 370 8.03 -1.62 12.15
C ALA A 370 8.42 -1.21 10.72
N PHE A 371 7.62 -0.35 10.08
CA PHE A 371 7.93 0.17 8.74
C PHE A 371 9.33 0.81 8.68
N SER A 372 9.72 1.52 9.74
CA SER A 372 11.06 2.12 9.89
C SER A 372 12.24 1.14 9.77
N ALA A 373 12.03 -0.14 10.04
CA ALA A 373 13.02 -1.20 9.90
C ALA A 373 12.81 -2.08 8.66
N ALA A 374 11.75 -1.86 7.88
CA ALA A 374 11.35 -2.72 6.77
C ALA A 374 12.33 -2.71 5.59
N HIS A 375 13.15 -1.67 5.46
CA HIS A 375 14.24 -1.61 4.48
C HIS A 375 15.39 -2.58 4.78
N ARG A 376 15.41 -3.20 5.97
CA ARG A 376 16.50 -4.10 6.41
C ARG A 376 16.08 -5.55 6.36
N ALA A 377 16.94 -6.39 5.81
CA ALA A 377 16.78 -7.84 5.84
C ALA A 377 17.26 -8.41 7.18
N HIS A 378 16.60 -8.07 8.30
CA HIS A 378 16.90 -8.63 9.62
C HIS A 378 16.07 -9.88 9.94
N ALA A 379 16.53 -10.71 10.88
CA ALA A 379 15.83 -11.93 11.29
C ALA A 379 14.39 -11.65 11.72
N SER A 380 14.18 -10.61 12.54
CA SER A 380 12.85 -10.18 12.99
C SER A 380 11.97 -9.55 11.91
N ILE A 381 12.52 -9.14 10.76
CA ILE A 381 11.77 -8.47 9.69
C ILE A 381 11.44 -9.42 8.55
N VAL A 382 12.41 -10.18 8.05
CA VAL A 382 12.26 -11.06 6.88
C VAL A 382 12.30 -12.55 7.20
N GLY A 383 12.92 -12.94 8.33
CA GLY A 383 13.06 -14.34 8.72
C GLY A 383 11.81 -14.92 9.38
N ILE A 384 11.21 -14.22 10.34
CA ILE A 384 10.00 -14.70 11.04
C ILE A 384 8.84 -15.01 10.08
N PRO A 385 8.59 -14.20 9.02
CA PRO A 385 7.54 -14.51 8.04
C PRO A 385 7.66 -15.85 7.32
N GLU A 386 8.83 -16.49 7.35
CA GLU A 386 9.00 -17.85 6.79
C GLU A 386 8.40 -18.95 7.68
N HIS A 387 8.05 -18.61 8.93
CA HIS A 387 7.63 -19.58 9.95
C HIS A 387 6.20 -19.36 10.45
N LEU A 388 5.68 -18.13 10.39
CA LEU A 388 4.36 -17.78 10.92
C LEU A 388 3.45 -17.12 9.87
N PRO A 389 2.12 -17.32 9.98
CA PRO A 389 1.16 -16.43 9.34
C PRO A 389 1.47 -14.98 9.70
N SER A 390 1.73 -14.17 8.67
CA SER A 390 2.30 -12.83 8.82
C SER A 390 1.38 -11.76 8.29
N TYR A 391 1.32 -10.66 9.03
CA TYR A 391 0.40 -9.55 8.80
C TYR A 391 1.12 -8.22 8.93
N ALA A 392 0.64 -7.20 8.20
CA ALA A 392 1.02 -5.83 8.48
C ALA A 392 0.24 -5.31 9.70
N GLY A 393 0.91 -4.58 10.59
CA GLY A 393 0.26 -3.82 11.65
C GLY A 393 -0.44 -2.56 11.11
N VAL A 394 -1.19 -1.88 11.97
CA VAL A 394 -1.99 -0.70 11.60
C VAL A 394 -1.11 0.45 11.15
N LEU A 395 0.00 0.72 11.86
CA LEU A 395 0.95 1.77 11.49
C LEU A 395 1.64 1.41 10.18
N PHE A 396 2.10 0.16 10.03
CA PHE A 396 2.78 -0.28 8.82
C PHE A 396 1.90 -0.16 7.57
N ALA A 397 0.63 -0.57 7.67
CA ALA A 397 -0.33 -0.43 6.59
C ALA A 397 -0.61 1.04 6.24
N GLU A 398 -0.74 1.90 7.24
CA GLU A 398 -0.92 3.34 7.01
C GLU A 398 0.29 3.97 6.32
N GLU A 399 1.52 3.61 6.71
CA GLU A 399 2.75 4.08 6.05
C GLU A 399 2.73 3.77 4.56
N VAL A 400 2.43 2.52 4.19
CA VAL A 400 2.39 2.16 2.77
C VAL A 400 1.26 2.88 2.03
N ARG A 401 0.05 2.97 2.60
CA ARG A 401 -1.05 3.70 1.95
C ARG A 401 -0.70 5.15 1.66
N GLN A 402 -0.06 5.83 2.62
CA GLN A 402 0.28 7.25 2.48
C GLN A 402 1.46 7.46 1.53
N LEU A 403 2.45 6.55 1.56
CA LEU A 403 3.59 6.62 0.68
C LEU A 403 3.26 6.21 -0.76
N ASP A 404 2.30 5.31 -0.98
CA ASP A 404 1.77 5.03 -2.32
C ASP A 404 1.18 6.27 -2.96
N LYS A 405 0.42 7.06 -2.19
CA LYS A 405 -0.07 8.36 -2.64
C LYS A 405 1.07 9.34 -2.92
N ALA A 406 2.14 9.32 -2.10
CA ALA A 406 3.33 10.14 -2.37
C ALA A 406 4.13 9.71 -3.62
N ARG A 407 4.00 8.45 -4.07
CA ARG A 407 4.60 7.99 -5.33
C ARG A 407 3.74 8.32 -6.55
N ALA A 408 2.43 8.50 -6.36
CA ALA A 408 1.48 8.91 -7.38
C ALA A 408 0.65 10.12 -6.90
N PRO A 409 1.28 11.28 -6.69
CA PRO A 409 0.63 12.41 -6.03
C PRO A 409 -0.43 13.08 -6.89
N GLU A 410 -1.47 13.60 -6.25
CA GLU A 410 -2.43 14.49 -6.90
C GLU A 410 -1.77 15.81 -7.33
N LYS A 411 -2.23 16.35 -8.46
CA LYS A 411 -1.65 17.54 -9.07
C LYS A 411 -2.50 18.79 -8.79
N PRO A 412 -1.89 19.97 -8.54
CA PRO A 412 -0.45 20.24 -8.53
C PRO A 412 0.27 19.64 -7.32
N SER A 413 1.44 19.03 -7.54
CA SER A 413 2.23 18.34 -6.53
C SER A 413 3.53 19.08 -6.24
N PHE A 414 3.89 19.19 -4.97
CA PHE A 414 5.09 19.90 -4.52
C PHE A 414 5.92 19.03 -3.56
N ALA A 415 7.20 18.84 -3.87
CA ALA A 415 8.14 18.13 -3.00
C ALA A 415 9.21 19.08 -2.46
N ILE A 416 9.51 18.98 -1.17
CA ILE A 416 10.62 19.67 -0.51
C ILE A 416 11.59 18.59 -0.02
N LEU A 417 12.84 18.63 -0.50
CA LEU A 417 13.87 17.68 -0.11
C LEU A 417 15.11 18.40 0.41
N GLY A 418 15.43 18.17 1.68
CA GLY A 418 16.68 18.59 2.31
C GLY A 418 17.59 17.40 2.60
N GLY A 419 18.75 17.67 3.21
CA GLY A 419 19.70 16.66 3.64
C GLY A 419 21.16 17.11 3.49
N ALA A 420 22.07 16.25 3.93
CA ALA A 420 23.50 16.55 4.01
C ALA A 420 24.34 16.07 2.80
N LYS A 421 23.87 15.08 2.04
CA LYS A 421 24.64 14.39 0.99
C LYS A 421 23.82 14.15 -0.27
N PHE A 422 24.21 14.77 -1.38
CA PHE A 422 23.54 14.68 -2.66
C PHE A 422 23.60 13.26 -3.25
N GLU A 423 24.77 12.59 -3.21
CA GLU A 423 24.94 11.26 -3.78
C GLU A 423 23.96 10.23 -3.19
N THR A 424 23.56 10.41 -1.92
CA THR A 424 22.61 9.52 -1.24
C THR A 424 21.16 9.75 -1.63
N LYS A 425 20.84 10.93 -2.16
CA LYS A 425 19.48 11.36 -2.52
C LYS A 425 19.26 11.49 -4.02
N ALA A 426 20.33 11.51 -4.82
CA ALA A 426 20.25 11.72 -6.26
C ALA A 426 19.27 10.77 -7.00
N PRO A 427 19.21 9.45 -6.70
CA PRO A 427 18.21 8.57 -7.33
C PRO A 427 16.77 8.99 -7.02
N LEU A 428 16.49 9.33 -5.76
CA LEU A 428 15.17 9.78 -5.35
C LEU A 428 14.81 11.15 -5.95
N ILE A 429 15.75 12.10 -5.97
CA ILE A 429 15.55 13.42 -6.60
C ILE A 429 15.12 13.24 -8.06
N ARG A 430 15.83 12.40 -8.81
CA ARG A 430 15.50 12.12 -10.22
C ARG A 430 14.13 11.48 -10.38
N GLU A 431 13.71 10.63 -9.44
CA GLU A 431 12.38 10.02 -9.49
C GLU A 431 11.28 11.03 -9.15
N LEU A 432 11.50 11.88 -8.15
CA LEU A 432 10.58 12.96 -7.80
C LEU A 432 10.43 13.96 -8.95
N LEU A 433 11.52 14.32 -9.64
CA LEU A 433 11.46 15.24 -10.80
C LEU A 433 10.66 14.69 -11.99
N LYS A 434 10.44 13.37 -12.08
CA LYS A 434 9.55 12.77 -13.10
C LYS A 434 8.08 12.81 -12.70
N THR A 435 7.80 12.80 -11.40
CA THR A 435 6.46 12.54 -10.85
C THR A 435 5.80 13.80 -10.28
N TYR A 436 6.57 14.68 -9.65
CA TYR A 436 6.10 15.92 -9.04
C TYR A 436 6.14 17.10 -10.01
N ASP A 437 5.19 18.03 -9.86
CA ASP A 437 5.12 19.22 -10.70
C ASP A 437 6.21 20.23 -10.34
N GLN A 438 6.64 20.27 -9.07
CA GLN A 438 7.75 21.08 -8.59
C GLN A 438 8.51 20.35 -7.44
N VAL A 439 9.84 20.37 -7.48
CA VAL A 439 10.74 19.78 -6.49
C VAL A 439 11.74 20.84 -6.03
N PHE A 440 11.65 21.22 -4.76
CA PHE A 440 12.52 22.20 -4.11
C PHE A 440 13.62 21.51 -3.30
N LEU A 441 14.88 21.72 -3.69
CA LEU A 441 16.03 21.21 -2.93
C LEU A 441 16.53 22.26 -1.94
N THR A 442 16.73 21.86 -0.69
CA THR A 442 17.12 22.75 0.42
C THR A 442 18.20 22.11 1.31
N GLY A 443 18.58 22.77 2.41
CA GLY A 443 19.68 22.32 3.27
C GLY A 443 21.01 22.25 2.51
N ALA A 444 21.89 21.32 2.89
CA ALA A 444 23.19 21.20 2.22
C ALA A 444 23.08 20.77 0.74
N LEU A 445 21.98 20.13 0.33
CA LEU A 445 21.73 19.81 -1.07
C LEU A 445 21.68 21.07 -1.95
N ALA A 446 21.24 22.20 -1.41
CA ALA A 446 21.25 23.47 -2.14
C ALA A 446 22.68 23.97 -2.39
N ASN A 447 23.62 23.70 -1.48
CA ASN A 447 25.03 24.05 -1.68
C ASN A 447 25.63 23.27 -2.86
N ASP A 448 25.25 22.00 -3.02
CA ASP A 448 25.68 21.18 -4.15
C ASP A 448 25.18 21.76 -5.48
N VAL A 449 23.95 22.24 -5.51
CA VAL A 449 23.37 22.95 -6.67
C VAL A 449 24.13 24.25 -6.96
N PHE A 450 24.43 25.05 -5.93
CA PHE A 450 25.17 26.30 -6.10
C PHE A 450 26.58 26.03 -6.63
N GLN A 451 27.28 25.06 -6.05
CA GLN A 451 28.61 24.65 -6.52
C GLN A 451 28.59 24.14 -7.96
N ALA A 452 27.57 23.35 -8.34
CA ALA A 452 27.40 22.84 -9.70
C ALA A 452 27.14 23.96 -10.72
N ARG A 453 26.45 25.03 -10.30
CA ARG A 453 26.22 26.25 -11.09
C ARG A 453 27.41 27.22 -11.09
N GLY A 454 28.52 26.87 -10.44
CA GLY A 454 29.71 27.72 -10.32
C GLY A 454 29.55 28.90 -9.35
N LEU A 455 28.58 28.86 -8.45
CA LEU A 455 28.35 29.86 -7.42
C LEU A 455 29.17 29.56 -6.17
N PRO A 456 29.61 30.59 -5.41
CA PRO A 456 30.39 30.40 -4.21
C PRO A 456 29.53 29.81 -3.07
N VAL A 457 30.15 28.95 -2.26
CA VAL A 457 29.51 28.33 -1.08
C VAL A 457 30.35 28.50 0.20
N GLY A 458 31.48 29.20 0.15
CA GLY A 458 32.35 29.44 1.30
C GLY A 458 32.81 28.14 1.98
N ARG A 459 32.62 28.05 3.30
CA ARG A 459 32.95 26.89 4.14
C ARG A 459 31.80 25.88 4.28
N SER A 460 30.76 26.01 3.45
CA SER A 460 29.55 25.18 3.57
C SER A 460 29.83 23.72 3.20
N LEU A 461 29.00 22.82 3.72
CA LEU A 461 29.07 21.41 3.37
C LEU A 461 28.71 21.23 1.89
N VAL A 462 29.58 20.52 1.16
CA VAL A 462 29.41 20.12 -0.23
C VAL A 462 29.69 18.62 -0.34
N SER A 463 28.84 17.94 -1.10
CA SER A 463 28.87 16.53 -1.40
C SER A 463 30.04 16.16 -2.32
N LYS A 464 30.36 14.86 -2.38
CA LYS A 464 31.43 14.38 -3.29
C LYS A 464 31.00 14.43 -4.74
N GLU A 465 29.72 14.17 -4.98
CA GLU A 465 29.08 14.24 -6.29
C GLU A 465 28.11 15.41 -6.29
N LEU A 466 28.09 16.15 -7.40
CA LEU A 466 27.23 17.30 -7.61
C LEU A 466 26.08 16.95 -8.56
N PRO A 467 24.96 17.68 -8.52
CA PRO A 467 23.91 17.53 -9.52
C PRO A 467 24.40 17.83 -10.94
N ASP A 468 24.01 16.98 -11.89
CA ASP A 468 24.24 17.18 -13.32
C ASP A 468 23.07 17.93 -13.99
N ALA A 469 23.20 18.17 -15.30
CA ALA A 469 22.21 18.87 -16.11
C ALA A 469 20.79 18.24 -16.04
N ASP A 470 20.69 16.93 -15.80
CA ASP A 470 19.41 16.24 -15.68
C ASP A 470 18.57 16.70 -14.48
N VAL A 471 19.23 17.24 -13.45
CA VAL A 471 18.60 17.91 -12.31
C VAL A 471 18.57 19.42 -12.52
N LEU A 472 19.70 20.03 -12.86
CA LEU A 472 19.86 21.50 -12.89
C LEU A 472 18.98 22.20 -13.92
N ASP A 473 18.78 21.56 -15.08
CA ASP A 473 18.02 22.10 -16.21
C ASP A 473 16.58 21.56 -16.26
N ASN A 474 16.18 20.75 -15.26
CA ASN A 474 14.85 20.18 -15.20
C ASN A 474 13.80 21.27 -14.93
N PRO A 475 12.72 21.38 -15.72
CA PRO A 475 11.71 22.44 -15.55
C PRO A 475 10.91 22.33 -14.24
N HIS A 476 10.95 21.18 -13.57
CA HIS A 476 10.30 20.95 -12.28
C HIS A 476 11.23 21.24 -11.10
N PHE A 477 12.51 21.54 -11.33
CA PHE A 477 13.49 21.75 -10.27
C PHE A 477 13.52 23.21 -9.78
N LEU A 478 13.54 23.38 -8.45
CA LEU A 478 13.69 24.67 -7.77
C LEU A 478 14.83 24.62 -6.74
N ALA A 479 15.57 25.71 -6.63
CA ALA A 479 16.61 25.94 -5.65
C ALA A 479 16.34 27.25 -4.87
N PRO A 480 16.92 27.44 -3.68
CA PRO A 480 16.79 28.69 -2.94
C PRO A 480 17.38 29.86 -3.75
N VAL A 481 16.74 31.02 -3.68
CA VAL A 481 17.17 32.25 -4.37
C VAL A 481 18.03 33.15 -3.48
N ASP A 482 17.96 32.92 -2.17
CA ASP A 482 18.74 33.55 -1.12
C ASP A 482 19.07 32.55 -0.01
N VAL A 483 20.11 32.85 0.75
CA VAL A 483 20.65 32.00 1.82
C VAL A 483 20.94 32.80 3.07
N THR A 484 20.82 32.15 4.22
CA THR A 484 21.33 32.66 5.50
C THR A 484 22.73 32.11 5.72
N VAL A 485 23.70 32.99 5.97
CA VAL A 485 25.09 32.63 6.25
C VAL A 485 25.50 33.02 7.66
N GLU A 486 26.34 32.19 8.27
CA GLU A 486 27.05 32.46 9.52
C GLU A 486 28.55 32.68 9.25
N ARG A 487 29.13 33.71 9.88
CA ARG A 487 30.58 33.97 9.89
C ARG A 487 31.22 33.56 11.22
N GLU A 488 32.54 33.71 11.31
CA GLU A 488 33.31 33.52 12.55
C GLU A 488 32.79 34.38 13.72
N ASP A 489 32.07 35.48 13.46
CA ASP A 489 31.42 36.32 14.46
C ASP A 489 30.09 35.74 15.00
N LYS A 490 29.66 34.57 14.50
CA LYS A 490 28.39 33.88 14.80
C LYS A 490 27.14 34.72 14.50
N GLN A 491 27.25 35.72 13.64
CA GLN A 491 26.09 36.52 13.22
C GLN A 491 25.51 35.97 11.92
N ALA A 492 24.20 35.74 11.92
CA ALA A 492 23.44 35.32 10.76
C ALA A 492 23.18 36.53 9.83
N ARG A 493 23.41 36.36 8.53
CA ARG A 493 23.16 37.39 7.51
C ARG A 493 22.52 36.78 6.27
N VAL A 494 21.54 37.45 5.69
CA VAL A 494 20.92 37.01 4.43
C VAL A 494 21.74 37.53 3.25
N LYS A 495 21.99 36.65 2.26
CA LYS A 495 22.74 36.96 1.05
C LYS A 495 22.15 36.25 -0.17
N LYS A 496 22.43 36.77 -1.37
CA LYS A 496 22.27 35.98 -2.60
C LYS A 496 23.36 34.92 -2.67
N PRO A 497 23.11 33.75 -3.30
CA PRO A 497 24.14 32.73 -3.51
C PRO A 497 25.39 33.27 -4.22
N SER A 498 25.25 34.25 -5.12
CA SER A 498 26.38 34.89 -5.81
C SER A 498 27.30 35.72 -4.90
N ASP A 499 26.81 36.13 -3.73
CA ASP A 499 27.46 37.08 -2.84
C ASP A 499 28.06 36.39 -1.59
N VAL A 500 28.01 35.05 -1.56
CA VAL A 500 28.64 34.23 -0.52
C VAL A 500 30.16 34.37 -0.63
N GLU A 501 30.81 34.66 0.49
CA GLU A 501 32.25 34.88 0.57
C GLU A 501 32.97 33.68 1.21
N GLU A 502 34.28 33.61 1.06
CA GLU A 502 35.11 32.47 1.49
C GLU A 502 34.92 32.06 2.96
N LYS A 503 34.69 33.04 3.86
CA LYS A 503 34.51 32.79 5.29
C LYS A 503 33.09 32.43 5.71
N ASP A 504 32.12 32.60 4.82
CA ASP A 504 30.71 32.33 5.10
C ASP A 504 30.46 30.82 5.19
N LYS A 505 29.59 30.40 6.11
CA LYS A 505 28.98 29.06 6.15
C LYS A 505 27.49 29.25 5.92
N ILE A 506 26.92 28.65 4.87
CA ILE A 506 25.47 28.62 4.65
C ILE A 506 24.85 27.73 5.72
N VAL A 507 23.88 28.28 6.45
CA VAL A 507 23.26 27.63 7.61
C VAL A 507 21.75 27.46 7.47
N ASP A 508 21.10 28.18 6.56
CA ASP A 508 19.68 28.02 6.19
C ASP A 508 19.43 28.69 4.82
N ILE A 509 18.22 28.52 4.28
CA ILE A 509 17.71 29.37 3.19
C ILE A 509 17.49 30.81 3.67
N GLY A 510 17.09 31.71 2.78
CA GLY A 510 16.66 33.06 3.16
C GLY A 510 15.14 33.30 3.04
N PRO A 511 14.67 34.47 3.48
CA PRO A 511 13.26 34.86 3.42
C PRO A 511 12.68 34.90 2.00
N GLU A 512 13.47 35.32 1.00
CA GLU A 512 12.98 35.43 -0.38
C GLU A 512 12.66 34.04 -0.95
N SER A 513 13.44 33.03 -0.59
CA SER A 513 13.18 31.63 -0.95
C SER A 513 11.85 31.13 -0.39
N VAL A 514 11.52 31.48 0.86
CA VAL A 514 10.21 31.15 1.46
C VAL A 514 9.07 31.85 0.72
N GLN A 515 9.25 33.13 0.35
CA GLN A 515 8.24 33.88 -0.42
C GLN A 515 8.02 33.28 -1.81
N VAL A 516 9.07 32.80 -2.47
CA VAL A 516 8.99 32.17 -3.80
C VAL A 516 8.19 30.87 -3.76
N ILE A 517 8.37 30.03 -2.73
CA ILE A 517 7.68 28.74 -2.65
C ILE A 517 6.30 28.81 -1.99
N ALA A 518 5.98 29.88 -1.25
CA ALA A 518 4.68 30.00 -0.56
C ALA A 518 3.47 29.85 -1.50
N PRO A 519 3.41 30.47 -2.69
CA PRO A 519 2.31 30.26 -3.64
C PRO A 519 2.25 28.83 -4.21
N LEU A 520 3.37 28.10 -4.22
CA LEU A 520 3.40 26.70 -4.67
C LEU A 520 2.80 25.78 -3.60
N ILE A 521 3.13 26.03 -2.32
CA ILE A 521 2.55 25.34 -1.17
C ILE A 521 1.03 25.59 -1.07
N GLU A 522 0.60 26.83 -1.33
CA GLU A 522 -0.82 27.22 -1.30
C GLU A 522 -1.64 26.54 -2.40
N LYS A 523 -1.08 26.39 -3.61
CA LYS A 523 -1.78 25.80 -4.76
C LYS A 523 -1.69 24.28 -4.84
N ALA A 524 -0.78 23.67 -4.09
CA ALA A 524 -0.58 22.22 -4.13
C ALA A 524 -1.84 21.47 -3.69
N GLN A 525 -2.13 20.36 -4.36
CA GLN A 525 -3.07 19.33 -3.88
C GLN A 525 -2.31 18.24 -3.11
N PHE A 526 -1.01 18.08 -3.35
CA PHE A 526 -0.16 17.15 -2.62
C PHE A 526 1.20 17.75 -2.26
N ILE A 527 1.62 17.57 -1.00
CA ILE A 527 2.91 18.04 -0.48
C ILE A 527 3.68 16.87 0.13
N LEU A 528 4.90 16.65 -0.37
CA LEU A 528 5.90 15.77 0.23
C LEU A 528 7.01 16.62 0.85
N TRP A 529 7.33 16.40 2.14
CA TRP A 529 8.46 17.11 2.78
C TRP A 529 9.38 16.15 3.52
N ASN A 530 10.67 16.15 3.15
CA ASN A 530 11.71 15.41 3.83
C ASN A 530 13.05 16.16 3.85
N GLY A 531 13.42 16.70 5.00
CA GLY A 531 14.66 17.42 5.28
C GLY A 531 14.40 18.87 5.70
N PRO A 532 14.93 19.34 6.86
CA PRO A 532 14.83 20.74 7.25
C PRO A 532 15.59 21.63 6.24
N THR A 533 15.27 22.92 6.25
CA THR A 533 15.94 23.91 5.37
C THR A 533 17.29 24.35 5.92
N GLY A 534 17.42 24.38 7.24
CA GLY A 534 18.60 24.88 7.95
C GLY A 534 19.22 23.86 8.90
N LEU A 535 20.36 24.23 9.45
CA LEU A 535 21.09 23.48 10.48
C LEU A 535 20.35 23.62 11.81
N TYR A 536 19.27 22.84 11.95
CA TYR A 536 18.38 22.90 13.11
C TYR A 536 19.10 22.59 14.43
N GLU A 537 20.13 21.74 14.42
CA GLU A 537 20.95 21.41 15.59
C GLU A 537 21.74 22.61 16.11
N ASP A 538 22.08 23.55 15.21
CA ASP A 538 22.78 24.80 15.52
C ASP A 538 21.77 25.94 15.84
N GLY A 539 20.46 25.65 15.88
CA GLY A 539 19.39 26.62 16.17
C GLY A 539 18.86 27.39 14.94
N TYR A 540 19.30 27.04 13.73
CA TYR A 540 18.85 27.68 12.49
C TYR A 540 17.55 27.06 11.97
N VAL A 541 16.45 27.38 12.65
CA VAL A 541 15.13 26.77 12.42
C VAL A 541 14.08 27.72 11.83
N SER A 542 14.35 29.02 11.77
CA SER A 542 13.34 30.05 11.47
C SER A 542 12.63 29.82 10.13
N TRP A 543 13.36 29.45 9.08
CA TRP A 543 12.74 29.23 7.77
C TRP A 543 12.11 27.84 7.63
N THR A 544 12.63 26.84 8.35
CA THR A 544 11.96 25.55 8.52
C THR A 544 10.60 25.72 9.18
N HIS A 545 10.52 26.54 10.24
CA HIS A 545 9.26 26.86 10.93
C HIS A 545 8.30 27.63 10.03
N ALA A 546 8.79 28.62 9.27
CA ALA A 546 7.95 29.37 8.32
C ALA A 546 7.33 28.44 7.25
N ILE A 547 8.10 27.49 6.71
CA ILE A 547 7.57 26.48 5.78
C ILE A 547 6.56 25.57 6.46
N ALA A 548 6.82 25.12 7.69
CA ALA A 548 5.90 24.30 8.46
C ALA A 548 4.54 25.00 8.67
N GLU A 549 4.55 26.31 8.97
CA GLU A 549 3.34 27.11 9.09
C GLU A 549 2.56 27.22 7.78
N LEU A 550 3.26 27.38 6.65
CA LEU A 550 2.63 27.43 5.32
C LEU A 550 1.99 26.09 4.97
N ILE A 551 2.72 24.98 5.17
CA ILE A 551 2.21 23.62 4.93
C ILE A 551 1.04 23.30 5.86
N ALA A 552 1.09 23.72 7.13
CA ALA A 552 -0.01 23.53 8.07
C ALA A 552 -1.30 24.25 7.64
N LYS A 553 -1.19 25.41 6.96
CA LYS A 553 -2.33 26.18 6.43
C LYS A 553 -2.86 25.68 5.08
N SER A 554 -2.07 24.90 4.34
CA SER A 554 -2.49 24.34 3.05
C SER A 554 -3.58 23.27 3.22
N ASP A 555 -4.51 23.19 2.28
CA ASP A 555 -5.53 22.13 2.21
C ASP A 555 -5.03 20.86 1.50
N ALA A 556 -3.79 20.89 0.98
CA ALA A 556 -3.16 19.75 0.32
C ALA A 556 -3.17 18.50 1.20
N GLN A 557 -3.13 17.32 0.56
CA GLN A 557 -2.69 16.12 1.25
C GLN A 557 -1.19 16.24 1.57
N LYS A 558 -0.80 15.93 2.82
CA LYS A 558 0.57 16.15 3.31
C LYS A 558 1.21 14.85 3.77
N VAL A 559 2.41 14.58 3.27
CA VAL A 559 3.28 13.50 3.73
C VAL A 559 4.61 14.09 4.15
N ILE A 560 4.89 14.03 5.45
CA ILE A 560 6.13 14.53 6.04
C ILE A 560 6.95 13.34 6.54
N GLY A 561 8.26 13.38 6.37
CA GLY A 561 9.13 12.43 7.03
C GLY A 561 10.56 12.90 7.17
N GLY A 562 11.38 12.01 7.74
CA GLY A 562 12.73 12.35 8.18
C GLY A 562 12.71 12.78 9.65
N GLY A 563 13.52 12.11 10.47
CA GLY A 563 13.60 12.40 11.92
C GLY A 563 13.97 13.87 12.17
N ASP A 564 14.93 14.37 11.42
CA ASP A 564 15.43 15.75 11.51
C ASP A 564 14.34 16.78 11.20
N THR A 565 13.49 16.52 10.21
CA THR A 565 12.36 17.38 9.85
C THR A 565 11.33 17.41 10.97
N VAL A 566 10.98 16.24 11.49
CA VAL A 566 10.03 16.12 12.60
C VAL A 566 10.55 16.84 13.83
N ALA A 567 11.82 16.64 14.19
CA ALA A 567 12.46 17.31 15.33
C ALA A 567 12.46 18.83 15.15
N ALA A 568 12.84 19.34 13.97
CA ALA A 568 12.86 20.77 13.69
C ALA A 568 11.46 21.40 13.75
N ILE A 569 10.41 20.69 13.34
CA ILE A 569 9.03 21.19 13.37
C ILE A 569 8.40 21.13 14.76
N GLN A 570 8.75 20.16 15.60
CA GLN A 570 8.18 20.04 16.96
C GLN A 570 8.40 21.31 17.79
N GLU A 571 9.52 21.99 17.59
CA GLU A 571 9.86 23.25 18.28
C GLU A 571 9.11 24.47 17.74
N SER A 572 8.50 24.39 16.56
CA SER A 572 7.79 25.51 15.91
C SER A 572 6.45 25.85 16.59
N GLY A 573 5.91 24.95 17.42
CA GLY A 573 4.57 25.07 17.97
C GLY A 573 3.44 24.77 16.97
N VAL A 574 3.77 24.39 15.72
CA VAL A 574 2.79 23.88 14.77
C VAL A 574 2.24 22.55 15.29
N GLY A 575 0.91 22.50 15.47
CA GLY A 575 0.23 21.27 15.87
C GLY A 575 0.44 20.17 14.83
N MET A 576 1.02 19.04 15.26
CA MET A 576 1.38 17.92 14.39
C MET A 576 0.17 17.34 13.65
N GLU A 577 -1.03 17.48 14.20
CA GLU A 577 -2.29 17.10 13.57
C GLU A 577 -2.59 17.88 12.28
N LYS A 578 -2.07 19.12 12.15
CA LYS A 578 -2.26 19.95 10.95
C LYS A 578 -1.40 19.50 9.77
N LEU A 579 -0.41 18.65 10.03
CA LEU A 579 0.51 18.09 9.05
C LEU A 579 0.01 16.75 8.47
N GLN A 580 -1.19 16.32 8.86
CA GLN A 580 -1.92 15.12 8.42
C GLN A 580 -1.15 13.81 8.64
N PHE A 581 -0.15 13.51 7.82
CA PHE A 581 0.63 12.28 7.93
C PHE A 581 2.13 12.54 8.11
N ILE A 582 2.65 12.00 9.21
CA ILE A 582 4.08 12.04 9.54
C ILE A 582 4.59 10.61 9.59
N SER A 583 5.51 10.30 8.69
CA SER A 583 6.14 8.98 8.59
C SER A 583 7.13 8.75 9.72
N THR A 584 7.11 7.54 10.26
CA THR A 584 8.11 6.97 11.17
C THR A 584 9.28 6.34 10.42
N GLY A 585 9.16 6.20 9.09
CA GLY A 585 10.00 5.38 8.22
C GLY A 585 11.47 5.81 8.11
N GLY A 586 11.78 7.10 8.25
CA GLY A 586 13.14 7.62 8.06
C GLY A 586 13.73 7.16 6.72
N GLY A 587 14.82 6.39 6.75
CA GLY A 587 15.41 5.79 5.54
C GLY A 587 14.47 4.85 4.79
N ALA A 588 13.63 4.08 5.50
CA ALA A 588 12.66 3.17 4.88
C ALA A 588 11.65 3.92 3.99
N MET A 589 11.24 5.12 4.40
CA MET A 589 10.38 5.98 3.59
C MET A 589 11.08 6.37 2.28
N LEU A 590 12.35 6.78 2.34
CA LEU A 590 13.10 7.21 1.16
C LEU A 590 13.30 6.06 0.16
N GLU A 591 13.68 4.88 0.66
CA GLU A 591 13.81 3.67 -0.17
C GLU A 591 12.45 3.25 -0.74
N TYR A 592 11.37 3.34 0.02
CA TYR A 592 10.04 3.02 -0.48
C TYR A 592 9.58 3.99 -1.58
N LEU A 593 9.79 5.30 -1.41
CA LEU A 593 9.45 6.28 -2.43
C LEU A 593 10.18 5.99 -3.75
N LEU A 594 11.43 5.54 -3.68
CA LEU A 594 12.23 5.15 -4.84
C LEU A 594 11.75 3.82 -5.46
N ASP A 595 11.71 2.75 -4.69
CA ASP A 595 11.58 1.39 -5.20
C ASP A 595 10.12 0.87 -5.23
N GLY A 596 9.22 1.50 -4.46
CA GLY A 596 7.84 1.07 -4.29
C GLY A 596 7.68 -0.22 -3.49
N THR A 597 8.76 -0.75 -2.93
CA THR A 597 8.74 -1.94 -2.08
C THR A 597 9.94 -1.94 -1.14
N LEU A 598 9.92 -2.82 -0.13
CA LEU A 598 10.99 -3.00 0.83
C LEU A 598 11.10 -4.49 1.19
N PRO A 599 12.28 -5.00 1.63
CA PRO A 599 12.43 -6.38 2.07
C PRO A 599 11.37 -6.86 3.06
N GLY A 600 11.01 -6.03 4.04
CA GLY A 600 9.97 -6.33 5.01
C GLY A 600 8.57 -6.42 4.40
N ILE A 601 8.27 -5.65 3.35
CA ILE A 601 6.99 -5.73 2.61
C ILE A 601 6.97 -7.01 1.80
N GLU A 602 8.06 -7.32 1.09
CA GLU A 602 8.17 -8.54 0.30
C GLU A 602 8.07 -9.80 1.17
N ALA A 603 8.57 -9.76 2.41
CA ALA A 603 8.45 -10.86 3.35
C ALA A 603 7.01 -11.10 3.81
N LEU A 604 6.20 -10.05 3.97
CA LEU A 604 4.77 -10.17 4.33
C LEU A 604 3.91 -10.73 3.18
N ASN A 605 4.38 -10.62 1.94
CA ASN A 605 3.67 -11.05 0.72
C ASN A 605 3.90 -12.54 0.34
N ARG A 606 4.45 -13.37 1.25
CA ARG A 606 4.91 -14.74 0.96
C ARG A 606 3.87 -15.85 1.10
#